data_AF-A0A451B2T9-F1
#
_entry.id   AF-A0A451B2T9-F1
#
_cell.length_a   1.000
_cell.length_b   1.000
_cell.length_c   1.000
_cell.angle_alpha   90.00
_cell.angle_beta   90.00
_cell.angle_gamma   90.00
#
_symmetry.space_group_name_H-M   'P 1'
#
loop_
_entity.id
_entity.type
_entity.pdbx_description
1 polymer ?
#
loop_
_entity_poly.entity_id
_entity_poly.type
_entity_poly.pdbx_seq_one_letter_code
_entity_poly.pdbx_strand_id
1 'polypeptide(L)'
;MLWCYEAGPCGYVLYHQLMELGEECHVVAPSKTPRKPGDRIKTDRRDALILARQLRSGDLTAVWVPDSEQEAMRDLTRTRDDFKAQEHKARQQLNAFVLRRGHHWPSGKKRWTQARYNRLESLKFKHKWLR
;
A
#
# COMPACT_ATOMS: atom_id res chain seq x y z
N MET A 1 -17.61 1.96 26.61
CA MET A 1 -16.62 3.05 26.53
C MET A 1 -16.43 3.41 25.06
N LEU A 2 -16.12 4.65 24.68
CA LEU A 2 -15.89 4.99 23.26
C LEU A 2 -14.41 4.87 22.92
N TRP A 3 -14.08 4.04 21.93
CA TRP A 3 -12.74 3.77 21.44
C TRP A 3 -12.47 4.52 20.14
N CYS A 4 -11.20 4.74 19.81
CA CYS A 4 -10.83 5.19 18.47
C CYS A 4 -9.42 4.75 18.08
N TYR A 5 -9.19 4.59 16.77
CA TYR A 5 -7.86 4.43 16.21
C TYR A 5 -7.76 5.02 14.79
N GLU A 6 -6.54 5.29 14.37
CA GLU A 6 -6.23 5.81 13.04
C GLU A 6 -6.18 4.65 12.02
N ALA A 7 -6.88 4.80 10.89
CA ALA A 7 -6.86 3.82 9.80
C ALA A 7 -5.42 3.61 9.33
N GLY A 8 -4.98 2.36 9.42
CA GLY A 8 -3.60 1.95 9.18
C GLY A 8 -3.50 0.71 8.30
N PRO A 9 -2.28 0.17 8.15
CA PRO A 9 -2.05 -1.03 7.32
C PRO A 9 -2.73 -2.29 7.87
N CYS A 10 -3.17 -2.28 9.13
CA CYS A 10 -3.80 -3.43 9.80
C CYS A 10 -5.28 -3.64 9.41
N GLY A 11 -5.86 -2.83 8.51
CA GLY A 11 -7.26 -2.96 8.11
C GLY A 11 -8.24 -2.60 9.23
N TYR A 12 -9.38 -3.30 9.29
CA TYR A 12 -10.46 -3.01 10.24
C TYR A 12 -10.66 -4.06 11.34
N VAL A 13 -9.75 -5.04 11.46
CA VAL A 13 -9.86 -6.16 12.41
C VAL A 13 -10.12 -5.68 13.86
N LEU A 14 -9.38 -4.67 14.32
CA LEU A 14 -9.55 -4.14 15.68
C LEU A 14 -10.93 -3.50 15.89
N TYR A 15 -11.49 -2.86 14.86
CA TYR A 15 -12.85 -2.31 14.93
C TYR A 15 -13.86 -3.44 15.12
N HIS A 16 -13.77 -4.51 14.33
CA HIS A 16 -14.70 -5.64 14.45
C HIS A 16 -14.61 -6.32 15.82
N GLN A 17 -13.41 -6.55 16.34
CA GLN A 17 -13.22 -7.13 17.68
C GLN A 17 -13.84 -6.29 18.80
N LEU A 18 -13.68 -4.96 18.74
CA LEU A 18 -14.28 -4.07 19.74
C LEU A 18 -15.82 -4.09 19.65
N MET A 19 -16.36 -4.03 18.43
CA MET A 19 -17.81 -4.11 18.22
C MET A 19 -18.41 -5.45 18.70
N GLU A 20 -17.71 -6.57 18.47
CA GLU A 20 -18.10 -7.90 18.96
C GLU A 20 -18.10 -7.98 20.50
N LEU A 21 -17.22 -7.23 21.16
CA LEU A 21 -17.18 -7.11 22.63
C LEU A 21 -18.24 -6.15 23.19
N GLY A 22 -19.06 -5.53 22.33
CA GLY A 22 -20.07 -4.53 22.72
C GLY A 22 -19.52 -3.15 22.99
N GLU A 23 -18.29 -2.88 22.55
CA GLU A 23 -17.61 -1.59 22.73
C GLU A 23 -17.67 -0.77 21.43
N GLU A 24 -18.10 0.48 21.52
CA GLU A 24 -18.21 1.38 20.37
C GLU A 24 -16.82 1.90 19.95
N CYS A 25 -16.52 1.88 18.65
CA CYS A 25 -15.21 2.29 18.13
C CYS A 25 -15.33 3.23 16.92
N HIS A 26 -14.60 4.34 16.93
CA HIS A 26 -14.44 5.21 15.76
C HIS A 26 -13.13 4.93 15.03
N VAL A 27 -13.20 4.67 13.72
CA VAL A 27 -12.02 4.65 12.85
C VAL A 27 -11.81 6.04 12.26
N VAL A 28 -10.60 6.57 12.27
CA VAL A 28 -10.30 7.94 11.79
C VAL A 28 -9.28 7.90 10.66
N ALA A 29 -9.48 8.71 9.62
CA ALA A 29 -8.49 8.85 8.56
C ALA A 29 -7.24 9.63 9.05
N PRO A 30 -6.01 9.21 8.69
CA PRO A 30 -4.78 9.96 8.97
C PRO A 30 -4.85 11.45 8.62
N SER A 31 -5.44 11.75 7.46
CA SER A 31 -5.58 13.11 6.94
C SER A 31 -6.59 13.99 7.69
N LYS A 32 -7.46 13.37 8.51
CA LYS A 32 -8.51 14.07 9.27
C LYS A 32 -8.14 14.30 10.72
N THR A 33 -6.95 13.90 11.16
CA THR A 33 -6.47 14.13 12.52
C THR A 33 -5.72 15.47 12.57
N PRO A 34 -6.25 16.50 13.27
CA PRO A 34 -5.55 17.78 13.40
C PRO A 34 -4.18 17.60 14.04
N ARG A 35 -3.11 18.01 13.34
CA ARG A 35 -1.74 18.05 13.89
C ARG A 35 -1.20 19.47 13.82
N LYS A 36 -0.46 19.89 14.84
CA LYS A 36 0.17 21.22 14.87
C LYS A 36 1.29 21.28 13.83
N PRO A 37 1.38 22.35 13.03
CA PRO A 37 2.52 22.57 12.13
C PRO A 37 3.85 22.51 12.90
N GLY A 38 4.82 21.77 12.37
CA GLY A 38 6.14 21.61 12.98
C GLY A 38 6.28 20.45 13.97
N ASP A 39 5.18 19.79 14.37
CA ASP A 39 5.23 18.61 15.23
C ASP A 39 5.59 17.36 14.41
N ARG A 40 6.89 17.09 14.29
CA ARG A 40 7.45 16.03 13.43
C ARG A 40 7.76 14.73 14.17
N ILE A 41 7.63 14.71 15.50
CA ILE A 41 7.97 13.54 16.30
C ILE A 41 6.73 12.65 16.42
N LYS A 42 6.69 11.61 15.59
CA LYS A 42 5.65 10.58 15.64
C LYS A 42 6.05 9.47 16.62
N THR A 43 5.24 9.24 17.64
CA THR A 43 5.32 8.05 18.50
C THR A 43 3.91 7.55 18.81
N ASP A 44 3.74 6.24 18.93
CA ASP A 44 2.42 5.63 19.14
C ASP A 44 1.72 6.19 20.39
N ARG A 45 2.49 6.41 21.47
CA ARG A 45 1.97 7.02 22.71
C ARG A 45 1.43 8.44 22.49
N ARG A 46 2.14 9.26 21.71
CA ARG A 46 1.71 10.65 21.44
C ARG A 46 0.47 10.67 20.54
N ASP A 47 0.47 9.84 19.50
CA ASP A 47 -0.65 9.72 18.57
C ASP A 47 -1.91 9.24 19.31
N ALA A 48 -1.81 8.21 20.18
CA ALA A 48 -2.92 7.74 21.01
C ALA A 48 -3.47 8.82 21.96
N LEU A 49 -2.60 9.62 22.58
CA LEU A 49 -3.03 10.73 23.44
C LEU A 49 -3.73 11.85 22.67
N ILE A 50 -3.29 12.13 21.44
CA ILE A 50 -3.92 13.13 20.57
C ILE A 50 -5.32 12.65 20.17
N LEU A 51 -5.42 11.41 19.70
CA LEU A 51 -6.69 10.78 19.33
C LEU A 51 -7.66 10.76 20.51
N ALA A 52 -7.23 10.35 21.70
CA ALA A 52 -8.08 10.35 22.90
C ALA A 52 -8.59 11.76 23.28
N ARG A 53 -7.75 12.79 23.13
CA ARG A 53 -8.15 14.19 23.39
C ARG A 53 -9.19 14.67 22.38
N GLN A 54 -8.98 14.38 21.10
CA GLN A 54 -9.88 14.78 20.01
C GLN A 54 -11.20 14.00 20.04
N LEU A 55 -11.15 12.72 20.44
CA LEU A 55 -12.36 11.92 20.67
C LEU A 55 -13.21 12.53 21.76
N ARG A 56 -12.58 12.92 22.89
CA ARG A 56 -13.27 13.55 24.02
C ARG A 56 -13.89 14.91 23.66
N SER A 57 -13.26 15.68 22.77
CA SER A 57 -13.82 16.97 22.32
C SER A 57 -14.87 16.83 21.22
N GLY A 58 -15.03 15.64 20.62
CA GLY A 58 -15.91 15.43 19.47
C GLY A 58 -15.34 15.95 18.15
N ASP A 59 -14.05 16.27 18.10
CA ASP A 59 -13.39 16.83 16.91
C ASP A 59 -13.02 15.76 15.87
N LEU A 60 -13.19 14.47 16.19
CA LEU A 60 -12.90 13.37 15.28
C LEU A 60 -14.09 13.09 14.37
N THR A 61 -13.83 13.06 13.06
CA THR A 61 -14.80 12.54 12.08
C THR A 61 -14.49 11.08 11.80
N ALA A 62 -15.37 10.18 12.23
CA ALA A 62 -15.28 8.77 11.91
C ALA A 62 -15.35 8.55 10.39
N VAL A 63 -14.59 7.57 9.90
CA VAL A 63 -14.76 7.05 8.54
C VAL A 63 -15.74 5.90 8.56
N TRP A 64 -16.44 5.72 7.45
CA TRP A 64 -17.22 4.52 7.22
C TRP A 64 -16.30 3.30 7.17
N VAL A 65 -16.71 2.23 7.86
CA VAL A 65 -16.01 0.95 7.91
C VAL A 65 -16.79 -0.04 7.05
N PRO A 66 -16.16 -0.68 6.05
CA PRO A 66 -16.81 -1.72 5.25
C PRO A 66 -17.16 -2.94 6.10
N ASP A 67 -18.19 -3.67 5.67
CA ASP A 67 -18.43 -5.02 6.20
C ASP A 67 -17.38 -6.02 5.69
N SER A 68 -17.43 -7.25 6.22
CA SER A 68 -16.45 -8.30 5.91
C SER A 68 -16.45 -8.70 4.43
N GLU A 69 -17.61 -8.71 3.77
CA GLU A 69 -17.71 -9.04 2.34
C GLU A 69 -17.07 -7.95 1.48
N GLN A 70 -17.34 -6.69 1.82
CA GLN A 70 -16.76 -5.53 1.16
C GLN A 70 -15.25 -5.43 1.41
N GLU A 71 -14.76 -5.70 2.62
CA GLU A 71 -13.33 -5.73 2.93
C GLU A 71 -12.63 -6.80 2.07
N ALA A 72 -13.18 -8.03 2.02
CA ALA A 72 -12.63 -9.11 1.22
C ALA A 72 -12.54 -8.76 -0.28
N MET A 73 -13.58 -8.13 -0.83
CA MET A 73 -13.59 -7.67 -2.23
C MET A 73 -12.52 -6.60 -2.50
N ARG A 74 -12.36 -5.65 -1.57
CA ARG A 74 -11.37 -4.57 -1.69
C ARG A 74 -9.95 -5.10 -1.58
N ASP A 75 -9.71 -6.09 -0.73
CA ASP A 75 -8.40 -6.68 -0.53
C ASP A 75 -7.91 -7.45 -1.75
N LEU A 76 -8.82 -8.12 -2.47
CA LEU A 76 -8.49 -8.72 -3.77
C LEU A 76 -7.99 -7.65 -4.77
N THR A 77 -8.70 -6.52 -4.85
CA THR A 77 -8.35 -5.42 -5.76
C THR A 77 -7.02 -4.78 -5.39
N ARG A 78 -6.80 -4.50 -4.08
CA ARG A 78 -5.52 -3.97 -3.57
C ARG A 78 -4.37 -4.92 -3.88
N THR A 79 -4.55 -6.21 -3.60
CA THR A 79 -3.54 -7.24 -3.85
C THR A 79 -3.18 -7.30 -5.33
N ARG A 80 -4.18 -7.25 -6.23
CA ARG A 80 -3.94 -7.16 -7.67
C ARG A 80 -3.10 -5.94 -8.02
N ASP A 81 -3.47 -4.76 -7.51
CA ASP A 81 -2.78 -3.51 -7.83
C ASP A 81 -1.33 -3.51 -7.30
N ASP A 82 -1.08 -4.09 -6.13
CA ASP A 82 0.26 -4.32 -5.60
C ASP A 82 1.09 -5.21 -6.52
N PHE A 83 0.53 -6.33 -7.00
CA PHE A 83 1.21 -7.19 -7.96
C PHE A 83 1.44 -6.49 -9.31
N LYS A 84 0.51 -5.66 -9.79
CA LYS A 84 0.70 -4.86 -11.00
C LYS A 84 1.82 -3.82 -10.83
N ALA A 85 1.91 -3.19 -9.66
CA ALA A 85 2.99 -2.26 -9.34
C ALA A 85 4.35 -2.96 -9.27
N GLN A 86 4.41 -4.13 -8.62
CA GLN A 86 5.61 -4.96 -8.57
C GLN A 86 6.04 -5.42 -9.97
N GLU A 87 5.10 -5.92 -10.78
CA GLU A 87 5.34 -6.32 -12.17
C GLU A 87 5.93 -5.14 -12.96
N HIS A 88 5.32 -3.96 -12.87
CA HIS A 88 5.81 -2.76 -13.55
C HIS A 88 7.25 -2.40 -13.13
N LYS A 89 7.56 -2.46 -11.83
CA LYS A 89 8.90 -2.19 -11.31
C LYS A 89 9.93 -3.22 -11.80
N ALA A 90 9.60 -4.51 -11.76
CA ALA A 90 10.45 -5.58 -12.27
C ALA A 90 10.74 -5.41 -13.77
N ARG A 91 9.70 -5.06 -14.54
CA ARG A 91 9.79 -4.75 -15.97
C ARG A 91 10.74 -3.57 -16.25
N GLN A 92 10.65 -2.50 -15.47
CA GLN A 92 11.56 -1.35 -15.60
C GLN A 92 13.01 -1.72 -15.29
N GLN A 93 13.24 -2.44 -14.19
CA GLN A 93 14.56 -2.89 -13.77
C GLN A 93 15.21 -3.81 -14.83
N LEU A 94 14.44 -4.75 -15.37
CA LEU A 94 14.90 -5.64 -16.44
C LEU A 94 15.26 -4.87 -17.71
N ASN A 95 14.43 -3.91 -18.12
CA ASN A 95 14.72 -3.06 -19.26
C ASN A 95 16.03 -2.27 -19.06
N ALA A 96 16.23 -1.68 -17.89
CA ALA A 96 17.45 -0.95 -17.57
C ALA A 96 18.68 -1.89 -17.56
N PHE A 97 18.54 -3.10 -17.02
CA PHE A 97 19.60 -4.11 -16.98
C PHE A 97 20.07 -4.51 -18.38
N VAL A 98 19.14 -4.83 -19.29
CA VAL A 98 19.50 -5.25 -20.67
C VAL A 98 19.99 -4.07 -21.49
N LEU A 99 19.45 -2.87 -21.27
CA LEU A 99 19.88 -1.64 -21.93
C LEU A 99 21.33 -1.29 -21.61
N ARG A 100 21.74 -1.36 -20.33
CA ARG A 100 23.14 -1.13 -19.91
C ARG A 100 24.12 -2.13 -20.53
N ARG A 101 23.64 -3.22 -21.11
CA ARG A 101 24.43 -4.26 -21.80
C ARG A 101 24.31 -4.18 -23.33
N GLY A 102 23.76 -3.09 -23.85
CA GLY A 102 23.64 -2.84 -25.29
C GLY A 102 22.45 -3.52 -25.97
N HIS A 103 21.56 -4.20 -25.21
CA HIS A 103 20.40 -4.88 -25.79
C HIS A 103 19.17 -3.97 -25.81
N HIS A 104 19.01 -3.18 -26.86
CA HIS A 104 17.85 -2.31 -27.05
C HIS A 104 16.65 -3.06 -27.67
N TRP A 105 15.43 -2.72 -27.24
CA TRP A 105 14.22 -3.12 -27.92
C TRP A 105 13.93 -2.17 -29.10
N PRO A 106 13.46 -2.66 -30.27
CA PRO A 106 13.22 -1.78 -31.42
C PRO A 106 12.16 -0.73 -31.08
N SER A 107 12.35 0.49 -31.59
CA SER A 107 11.35 1.54 -31.48
C SER A 107 10.07 1.14 -32.22
N GLY A 108 8.92 1.64 -31.76
CA GLY A 108 7.61 1.38 -32.37
C GLY A 108 7.02 -0.02 -32.13
N LYS A 109 7.77 -0.97 -31.55
CA LYS A 109 7.24 -2.30 -31.20
C LYS A 109 6.67 -2.32 -29.78
N LYS A 110 5.46 -2.90 -29.64
CA LYS A 110 4.86 -3.16 -28.31
C LYS A 110 5.84 -3.94 -27.43
N ARG A 111 5.98 -3.50 -26.17
CA ARG A 111 6.76 -4.21 -25.15
C ARG A 111 5.87 -5.21 -24.41
N TRP A 112 6.48 -6.19 -23.76
CA TRP A 112 5.81 -7.19 -22.91
C TRP A 112 4.77 -8.07 -23.65
N THR A 113 5.07 -8.38 -24.92
CA THR A 113 4.41 -9.44 -25.69
C THR A 113 5.27 -10.71 -25.67
N GLN A 114 4.73 -11.84 -26.12
CA GLN A 114 5.49 -13.10 -26.22
C GLN A 114 6.82 -12.93 -26.98
N ALA A 115 6.82 -12.14 -28.07
CA ALA A 115 8.03 -11.85 -28.81
C ALA A 115 9.13 -11.15 -27.98
N ARG A 116 8.75 -10.31 -27.01
CA ARG A 116 9.70 -9.68 -26.08
C ARG A 116 10.25 -10.71 -25.10
N TYR A 117 9.42 -11.60 -24.56
CA TYR A 117 9.84 -12.67 -23.66
C TYR A 117 10.81 -13.63 -24.35
N ASN A 118 10.46 -14.14 -25.53
CA ASN A 118 11.34 -15.02 -26.32
C ASN A 118 12.70 -14.37 -26.60
N ARG A 119 12.72 -13.06 -26.88
CA ARG A 119 14.00 -12.34 -27.08
C ARG A 119 14.79 -12.19 -25.78
N LEU A 120 14.14 -11.97 -24.65
CA LEU A 120 14.82 -11.88 -23.35
C LEU A 120 15.47 -13.22 -22.99
N GLU A 121 14.76 -14.34 -23.23
CA GLU A 121 15.27 -15.70 -23.01
C GLU A 121 16.43 -16.07 -23.94
N SER A 122 16.46 -15.52 -25.15
CA SER A 122 17.56 -15.75 -26.10
C SER A 122 18.81 -14.92 -25.84
N LEU A 123 18.78 -13.96 -24.89
CA LEU A 123 19.95 -13.17 -24.55
C LEU A 123 21.04 -14.06 -23.93
N LYS A 124 22.26 -13.95 -24.47
CA LYS A 124 23.46 -14.58 -23.91
C LYS A 124 24.47 -13.51 -23.54
N PHE A 125 24.94 -13.57 -22.30
CA PHE A 125 25.94 -12.63 -21.80
C PHE A 125 27.34 -13.25 -21.88
N LYS A 126 28.29 -12.49 -22.45
CA LYS A 126 29.67 -12.96 -22.62
C LYS A 126 30.36 -13.22 -21.28
N HIS A 127 30.16 -12.31 -20.32
CA HIS A 127 30.81 -12.31 -19.02
C HIS A 127 30.24 -13.38 -18.07
N LYS A 128 31.12 -14.13 -17.39
CA LYS A 128 30.75 -15.25 -16.50
C LYS A 128 29.78 -14.89 -15.36
N TRP A 129 29.94 -13.73 -14.73
CA TRP A 129 29.04 -13.22 -13.67
C TRP A 129 27.62 -12.87 -14.13
N LEU A 130 27.35 -12.94 -15.43
CA LEU A 130 26.06 -12.60 -16.02
C LEU A 130 25.37 -13.79 -16.68
N ARG A 131 25.97 -14.99 -16.58
CA ARG A 131 25.41 -16.23 -17.11
C ARG A 131 24.49 -16.89 -16.09
#